data_AF-A0A924NNC4-F1
#
_entry.id   AF-A0A924NNC4-F1
#
_cell.length_a   1.000
_cell.length_b   1.000
_cell.length_c   1.000
_cell.angle_alpha   90.00
_cell.angle_beta   90.00
_cell.angle_gamma   90.00
#
_symmetry.space_group_name_H-M   'P 1'
#
loop_
_entity.id
_entity.type
_entity.pdbx_description
1 polymer ?
#
loop_
_entity_poly.entity_id
_entity_poly.type
_entity_poly.pdbx_seq_one_letter_code
_entity_poly.pdbx_strand_id
1 'polypeptide(L)'
;MTTDAFLPAPAADKPNARTAAALARLHKAMRDIEAEIAAHQGIYPFNHGRVTQSELCRRADVKKATLQTPLHKDTTRVDILRWLDGLSAQLAHTRDGTRERVTEVADGLAAEVQRLTQVLVAAEQRVAALEEENATLRSRLAVP
;
A
#
# COMPACT_ATOMS: atom_id res chain seq x y z
N MET A 1 47.31 29.70 49.94
CA MET A 1 46.06 29.01 50.30
C MET A 1 44.92 29.76 49.62
N THR A 2 44.48 29.26 48.46
CA THR A 2 43.34 29.79 47.72
C THR A 2 42.48 28.60 47.38
N THR A 3 41.31 28.54 48.02
CA THR A 3 40.36 27.44 47.94
C THR A 3 39.60 27.56 46.63
N ASP A 4 39.85 26.63 45.71
CA ASP A 4 39.17 26.53 44.42
C ASP A 4 37.79 25.91 44.66
N ALA A 5 36.73 26.68 44.40
CA ALA A 5 35.35 26.25 44.60
C ALA A 5 34.92 25.39 43.40
N PHE A 6 35.02 24.07 43.55
CA PHE A 6 34.51 23.09 42.61
C PHE A 6 32.98 23.21 42.50
N LEU A 7 32.52 23.81 41.40
CA LEU A 7 31.11 23.79 41.01
C LEU A 7 30.71 22.35 40.63
N PRO A 8 29.63 21.79 41.20
CA PRO A 8 29.17 20.47 40.81
C PRO A 8 28.63 20.49 39.37
N ALA A 9 29.05 19.50 38.58
CA ALA A 9 28.55 19.28 37.22
C ALA A 9 27.01 19.15 37.20
N PRO A 10 26.33 19.62 36.14
CA PRO A 10 24.88 19.50 36.03
C PRO A 10 24.49 18.03 36.05
N ALA A 11 23.62 17.67 37.00
CA ALA A 11 23.05 16.33 37.12
C ALA A 11 22.40 15.95 35.79
N ALA A 12 22.88 14.86 35.17
CA ALA A 12 22.27 14.29 34.00
C ALA A 12 20.81 13.92 34.32
N ASP A 13 19.88 14.60 33.65
CA ASP A 13 18.45 14.43 33.81
C ASP A 13 18.08 12.97 33.51
N LYS A 14 17.51 12.27 34.50
CA LYS A 14 17.04 10.89 34.30
C LYS A 14 15.96 10.92 33.21
N PRO A 15 16.04 10.07 32.17
CA PRO A 15 15.02 10.03 31.14
C PRO A 15 13.66 9.72 31.79
N ASN A 16 12.71 10.64 31.64
CA ASN A 16 11.37 10.49 32.21
C ASN A 16 10.76 9.16 31.73
N ALA A 17 10.41 8.27 32.66
CA ALA A 17 9.90 6.92 32.36
C ALA A 17 8.69 6.96 31.42
N ARG A 18 7.85 8.00 31.52
CA ARG A 18 6.69 8.21 30.64
C ARG A 18 7.11 8.52 29.20
N THR A 19 8.17 9.30 29.04
CA THR A 19 8.77 9.63 27.74
C THR A 19 9.36 8.38 27.09
N ALA A 20 10.13 7.59 27.84
CA ALA A 20 10.70 6.34 27.34
C ALA A 20 9.61 5.35 26.90
N ALA A 21 8.52 5.22 27.67
CA ALA A 21 7.39 4.36 27.32
C ALA A 21 6.67 4.81 26.03
N ALA A 22 6.51 6.11 25.82
CA ALA A 22 5.91 6.64 24.59
C ALA A 22 6.79 6.35 23.36
N LEU A 23 8.11 6.51 23.48
CA LEU A 23 9.07 6.17 22.42
C LEU A 23 9.03 4.67 22.08
N ALA A 24 9.00 3.81 23.10
CA ALA A 24 8.91 2.37 22.89
C ALA A 24 7.65 1.97 22.09
N ARG A 25 6.50 2.60 22.39
CA ARG A 25 5.25 2.36 21.65
C ARG A 25 5.32 2.87 20.22
N LEU A 26 5.91 4.04 19.99
CA LEU A 26 6.12 4.57 18.63
C LEU A 26 7.00 3.64 17.79
N HIS A 27 8.13 3.21 18.32
CA HIS A 27 9.02 2.28 17.63
C HIS A 27 8.37 0.90 17.39
N LYS A 28 7.56 0.42 18.34
CA LYS A 28 6.78 -0.79 18.12
C LYS A 28 5.80 -0.61 16.95
N ALA A 29 5.04 0.48 16.95
CA ALA A 29 4.09 0.76 15.86
C ALA A 29 4.77 0.90 14.50
N MET A 30 5.98 1.49 14.43
CA MET A 30 6.76 1.53 13.18
C MET A 30 7.07 0.13 12.65
N ARG A 31 7.56 -0.77 13.52
CA ARG A 31 7.85 -2.16 13.14
C ARG A 31 6.60 -2.94 12.74
N ASP A 32 5.49 -2.73 13.46
CA ASP A 32 4.22 -3.38 13.12
C ASP A 32 3.73 -2.93 11.73
N ILE A 33 3.84 -1.64 11.42
CA ILE A 33 3.53 -1.09 10.09
C ILE A 33 4.43 -1.71 9.01
N GLU A 34 5.74 -1.78 9.25
CA GLU A 34 6.68 -2.41 8.31
C GLU A 34 6.35 -3.88 8.06
N ALA A 35 6.00 -4.63 9.11
CA ALA A 35 5.61 -6.04 9.01
C ALA A 35 4.30 -6.21 8.21
N GLU A 36 3.32 -5.33 8.42
CA GLU A 36 2.08 -5.33 7.64
C GLU A 36 2.34 -5.02 6.16
N ILE A 37 3.20 -4.05 5.85
CA ILE A 37 3.59 -3.74 4.48
C ILE A 37 4.26 -4.94 3.82
N ALA A 38 5.17 -5.62 4.53
CA ALA A 38 5.82 -6.83 4.02
C ALA A 38 4.81 -7.96 3.76
N ALA A 39 3.87 -8.18 4.69
CA ALA A 39 2.82 -9.20 4.56
C ALA A 39 1.86 -8.93 3.38
N HIS A 40 1.72 -7.67 2.96
CA HIS A 40 0.84 -7.24 1.88
C HIS A 40 1.62 -6.85 0.61
N GLN A 41 2.72 -7.56 0.33
CA GLN A 41 3.49 -7.42 -0.92
C GLN A 41 3.99 -5.98 -1.17
N GLY A 42 4.36 -5.28 -0.10
CA GLY A 42 4.85 -3.90 -0.17
C GLY A 42 3.76 -2.83 -0.18
N ILE A 43 2.48 -3.20 -0.04
CA ILE A 43 1.36 -2.26 0.03
C ILE A 43 0.93 -2.10 1.48
N TYR A 44 0.74 -0.88 1.96
CA TYR A 44 0.14 -0.67 3.27
C TYR A 44 -1.39 -0.91 3.20
N PRO A 45 -1.97 -1.82 4.00
CA PRO A 45 -3.37 -2.22 3.85
C PRO A 45 -4.40 -1.17 4.31
N PHE A 46 -3.97 -0.13 5.04
CA PHE A 46 -4.87 0.88 5.61
C PHE A 46 -4.65 2.26 5.00
N ASN A 47 -5.58 3.18 5.29
CA ASN A 47 -5.48 4.60 4.93
C ASN A 47 -5.08 4.82 3.46
N HIS A 48 -5.72 4.08 2.55
CA HIS A 48 -5.49 4.14 1.11
C HIS A 48 -4.01 3.93 0.72
N GLY A 49 -3.29 3.04 1.41
CA GLY A 49 -1.90 2.75 1.12
C GLY A 49 -0.91 3.79 1.64
N ARG A 50 -1.33 4.69 2.54
CA ARG A 50 -0.49 5.78 3.05
C ARG A 50 -0.28 5.68 4.55
N VAL A 51 0.96 5.87 4.98
CA VAL A 51 1.30 6.03 6.40
C VAL A 51 1.57 7.50 6.66
N THR A 52 0.92 8.06 7.68
CA THR A 52 1.09 9.47 8.07
C THR A 52 1.51 9.55 9.53
N GLN A 53 2.02 10.71 9.97
CA GLN A 53 2.31 10.91 11.39
C GLN A 53 1.07 10.70 12.27
N SER A 54 -0.12 11.13 11.82
CA SER A 54 -1.36 10.92 12.57
C SER A 54 -1.69 9.43 12.68
N GLU A 55 -1.45 8.66 11.62
CA GLU A 55 -1.64 7.21 11.62
C GLU A 55 -0.69 6.50 12.59
N LEU A 56 0.60 6.83 12.53
CA LEU A 56 1.59 6.29 13.46
C LEU A 56 1.23 6.61 14.93
N CYS A 57 0.85 7.87 15.20
CA CYS A 57 0.43 8.30 16.54
C CYS A 57 -0.77 7.49 17.05
N ARG A 58 -1.79 7.25 16.19
CA ARG A 58 -2.96 6.44 16.55
C ARG A 58 -2.56 5.01 16.92
N ARG A 59 -1.72 4.38 16.11
CA ARG A 59 -1.27 2.99 16.33
C ARG A 59 -0.41 2.82 17.58
N ALA A 60 0.38 3.83 17.90
CA ALA A 60 1.21 3.84 19.09
C ALA A 60 0.45 4.23 20.38
N ASP A 61 -0.83 4.60 20.27
CA ASP A 61 -1.61 5.23 21.35
C ASP A 61 -0.85 6.42 21.97
N VAL A 62 -0.40 7.33 21.10
CA VAL A 62 0.31 8.56 21.47
C VAL A 62 -0.43 9.75 20.89
N LYS A 63 -0.76 10.74 21.73
CA LYS A 63 -1.34 11.99 21.26
C LYS A 63 -0.35 12.72 20.36
N LYS A 64 -0.78 13.15 19.17
CA LYS A 64 0.06 13.89 18.22
C LYS A 64 0.72 15.14 18.83
N ALA A 65 0.06 15.78 19.79
CA ALA A 65 0.60 16.92 20.54
C ALA A 65 1.88 16.58 21.32
N THR A 66 2.07 15.34 21.76
CA THR A 66 3.29 14.90 22.46
C THR A 66 4.54 15.12 21.61
N LEU A 67 4.45 14.91 20.29
CA LEU A 67 5.56 15.14 19.36
C LEU A 67 5.84 16.63 19.09
N GLN A 68 4.96 17.54 19.52
CA GLN A 68 5.16 19.00 19.39
C GLN A 68 5.87 19.61 20.60
N THR A 69 6.03 18.84 21.68
CA THR A 69 6.67 19.34 22.90
C THR A 69 8.17 19.60 22.64
N PRO A 70 8.80 20.57 23.33
CA PRO A 70 10.22 20.86 23.18
C PRO A 70 11.13 19.65 23.33
N LEU A 71 10.72 18.66 24.12
CA LEU A 71 11.46 17.41 24.32
C LEU A 71 11.56 16.54 23.05
N HIS A 72 10.55 16.58 22.18
CA HIS A 72 10.43 15.67 21.04
C HIS A 72 10.47 16.35 19.67
N LYS A 73 10.10 17.64 19.61
CA LYS A 73 9.89 18.35 18.35
C LYS A 73 11.13 18.42 17.46
N ASP A 74 12.32 18.50 18.07
CA ASP A 74 13.61 18.66 17.38
C ASP A 74 14.41 17.35 17.30
N THR A 75 13.90 16.26 17.90
CA THR A 75 14.57 14.95 17.95
C THR A 75 13.66 13.86 17.40
N THR A 76 12.84 13.24 18.26
CA THR A 76 11.93 12.13 17.91
C THR A 76 11.04 12.44 16.72
N ARG A 77 10.50 13.66 16.65
CA ARG A 77 9.65 14.08 15.54
C ARG A 77 10.42 14.10 14.22
N VAL A 78 11.67 14.56 14.24
CA VAL A 78 12.54 14.63 13.04
C VAL A 78 12.83 13.23 12.54
N ASP A 79 13.17 12.29 13.43
CA ASP A 79 13.45 10.90 13.05
C ASP A 79 12.19 10.19 12.50
N ILE A 80 11.03 10.42 13.12
CA ILE A 80 9.75 9.92 12.60
C ILE A 80 9.45 10.47 11.22
N LEU A 81 9.68 11.77 10.98
CA LEU A 81 9.45 12.38 9.66
C LEU A 81 10.40 11.78 8.61
N ARG A 82 11.69 11.63 8.94
CA ARG A 82 12.65 10.97 8.06
C ARG A 82 12.22 9.55 7.69
N TRP A 83 11.75 8.78 8.68
CA TRP A 83 11.23 7.43 8.44
C TRP A 83 9.97 7.44 7.56
N LEU A 84 9.02 8.35 7.84
CA LEU A 84 7.80 8.49 7.04
C LEU A 84 8.10 8.87 5.58
N ASP A 85 9.10 9.72 5.35
CA ASP A 85 9.50 10.12 4.00
C ASP A 85 10.10 8.93 3.24
N GLY A 86 10.99 8.17 3.88
CA GLY A 86 11.56 6.94 3.30
C GLY A 86 10.49 5.89 2.99
N LEU A 87 9.56 5.68 3.93
CA LEU A 87 8.44 4.76 3.75
C LEU A 87 7.50 5.22 2.62
N SER A 88 7.21 6.52 2.54
CA SER A 88 6.36 7.07 1.48
C SER A 88 6.99 6.91 0.10
N ALA A 89 8.30 7.08 -0.02
CA ALA A 89 9.03 6.82 -1.25
C ALA A 89 8.92 5.34 -1.65
N GLN A 90 9.15 4.41 -0.72
CA GLN A 90 8.99 2.98 -0.98
C GLN A 90 7.57 2.62 -1.46
N LEU A 91 6.54 3.10 -0.74
CA LEU A 91 5.14 2.82 -1.06
C LEU A 91 4.70 3.40 -2.41
N ALA A 92 5.28 4.53 -2.84
CA ALA A 92 4.99 5.11 -4.14
C ALA A 92 5.41 4.16 -5.28
N HIS A 93 6.61 3.60 -5.21
CA HIS A 93 7.12 2.65 -6.21
C HIS A 93 6.24 1.40 -6.30
N THR A 94 5.82 0.84 -5.17
CA THR A 94 4.94 -0.34 -5.16
C THR A 94 3.57 -0.04 -5.76
N ARG A 95 3.01 1.14 -5.50
CA ARG A 95 1.71 1.54 -6.05
C ARG A 95 1.78 1.74 -7.56
N ASP A 96 2.82 2.38 -8.06
CA ASP A 96 3.00 2.61 -9.49
C ASP A 96 3.18 1.28 -10.23
N GLY A 97 4.04 0.39 -9.73
CA GLY A 97 4.20 -0.95 -10.30
C GLY A 97 2.96 -1.85 -10.16
N THR A 98 2.10 -1.61 -9.16
CA THR A 98 0.81 -2.31 -9.05
C THR A 98 -0.20 -1.79 -10.05
N ARG A 99 -0.26 -0.46 -10.25
CA ARG A 99 -1.13 0.15 -11.24
C ARG A 99 -0.78 -0.33 -12.65
N GLU A 100 0.51 -0.35 -12.99
CA GLU A 100 1.00 -0.86 -14.27
C GLU A 100 0.55 -2.31 -14.51
N ARG A 101 0.83 -3.21 -13.57
CA ARG A 101 0.39 -4.62 -13.66
C ARG A 101 -1.13 -4.78 -13.80
N VAL A 102 -1.91 -3.99 -13.05
CA VAL A 102 -3.38 -4.05 -13.13
C VAL A 102 -3.86 -3.55 -14.50
N THR A 103 -3.27 -2.47 -15.01
CA THR A 103 -3.57 -1.96 -16.35
C THR A 103 -3.23 -2.99 -17.42
N GLU A 104 -2.05 -3.61 -17.38
CA GLU A 104 -1.66 -4.67 -18.32
C GLU A 104 -2.65 -5.84 -18.32
N VAL A 105 -3.08 -6.30 -17.14
CA VAL A 105 -4.07 -7.37 -17.03
C VAL A 105 -5.42 -6.94 -17.61
N ALA A 106 -5.87 -5.71 -17.32
CA ALA A 106 -7.12 -5.19 -17.86
C ALA A 106 -7.09 -5.08 -19.39
N ASP A 107 -5.99 -4.56 -19.93
CA ASP A 107 -5.80 -4.42 -21.38
C ASP A 107 -5.74 -5.79 -22.06
N GLY A 108 -5.03 -6.76 -21.46
CA GLY A 108 -4.98 -8.14 -21.96
C GLY A 108 -6.34 -8.83 -21.95
N LEU A 109 -7.12 -8.66 -20.87
CA LEU A 109 -8.49 -9.19 -20.79
C LEU A 109 -9.41 -8.53 -21.81
N ALA A 110 -9.31 -7.21 -22.01
CA ALA A 110 -10.10 -6.50 -23.00
C ALA A 110 -9.81 -7.02 -24.42
N ALA A 111 -8.53 -7.21 -24.76
CA ALA A 111 -8.12 -7.79 -26.04
C ALA A 111 -8.64 -9.22 -26.22
N GLU A 112 -8.60 -10.04 -25.18
CA GLU A 112 -9.09 -11.42 -25.22
C GLU A 112 -10.62 -11.48 -25.39
N VAL A 113 -11.37 -10.64 -24.66
CA VAL A 113 -12.82 -10.52 -24.83
C VAL A 113 -13.17 -10.08 -26.25
N GLN A 114 -12.42 -9.12 -26.82
CA GLN A 114 -12.63 -8.68 -28.20
C GLN A 114 -12.38 -9.83 -29.19
N ARG A 115 -11.29 -10.57 -29.02
CA ARG A 115 -10.96 -11.74 -29.86
C ARG A 115 -12.06 -12.80 -29.79
N LEU A 116 -12.50 -13.15 -28.58
CA LEU A 116 -13.56 -14.14 -28.37
C LEU A 116 -14.89 -13.69 -28.97
N THR A 117 -15.22 -12.41 -28.86
CA THR A 117 -16.43 -11.84 -29.48
C THR A 117 -16.41 -11.99 -30.99
N GLN A 118 -15.28 -11.68 -31.64
CA GLN A 118 -15.13 -11.86 -33.09
C GLN A 118 -15.25 -13.32 -33.52
N VAL A 119 -14.64 -14.23 -32.77
CA VAL A 119 -14.75 -15.69 -33.02
C VAL A 119 -16.18 -16.17 -32.89
N LEU A 120 -16.90 -15.72 -31.85
CA LEU A 120 -18.30 -16.08 -31.63
C LEU A 120 -19.17 -15.63 -32.80
N VAL A 121 -19.06 -14.36 -33.23
CA VAL A 121 -19.81 -13.82 -34.37
C VAL A 121 -19.55 -14.63 -35.64
N ALA A 122 -18.29 -14.96 -35.92
CA ALA A 122 -17.93 -15.78 -37.09
C ALA A 122 -18.51 -17.20 -37.00
N ALA A 123 -18.51 -17.81 -35.81
CA ALA A 123 -19.08 -19.12 -35.58
C ALA A 123 -20.62 -19.11 -35.76
N GLU A 124 -21.31 -18.11 -35.22
CA GLU A 124 -22.76 -17.93 -35.38
C GLU A 124 -23.15 -17.78 -36.85
N GLN A 125 -22.41 -16.97 -37.61
CA GLN A 125 -22.62 -16.83 -39.06
C GLN A 125 -22.41 -18.16 -39.80
N ARG A 126 -21.40 -18.93 -39.40
CA ARG A 126 -21.12 -20.24 -40.02
C ARG A 126 -22.21 -21.25 -39.72
N VAL A 127 -22.72 -21.28 -38.49
CA VAL A 127 -23.84 -22.15 -38.10
C VAL A 127 -25.09 -21.80 -38.90
N ALA A 128 -25.46 -20.52 -38.98
CA ALA A 128 -26.63 -20.09 -39.74
C ALA A 128 -26.55 -20.51 -41.22
N ALA A 129 -25.38 -20.34 -41.87
CA ALA A 129 -25.19 -20.77 -43.25
C ALA A 129 -25.32 -22.29 -43.43
N LEU A 130 -24.77 -23.08 -42.50
CA LEU A 130 -24.87 -24.55 -42.53
C LEU A 130 -26.29 -25.05 -42.25
N GLU A 131 -27.06 -24.34 -41.41
CA GLU A 131 -28.47 -24.65 -41.16
C GLU A 131 -29.33 -24.41 -42.40
N GLU A 132 -29.10 -23.30 -43.11
CA GLU A 132 -29.79 -22.97 -44.38
C GLU A 132 -29.45 -23.99 -45.48
N GLU A 133 -28.17 -24.37 -45.61
CA GLU A 133 -27.74 -25.40 -46.55
C GLU A 133 -28.38 -26.75 -46.23
N ASN A 134 -28.38 -27.17 -44.96
CA ASN A 134 -29.05 -28.40 -44.53
C ASN A 134 -30.54 -28.40 -44.83
N ALA A 135 -31.23 -27.28 -44.58
CA ALA A 135 -32.66 -27.17 -44.89
C ALA A 135 -32.92 -27.33 -46.39
N THR A 136 -32.07 -26.73 -47.23
CA THR A 136 -32.13 -26.84 -48.69
C THR A 136 -31.85 -28.27 -49.17
N LEU A 137 -30.86 -28.95 -48.61
CA LEU A 137 -30.54 -30.33 -48.96
C LEU A 137 -31.66 -31.29 -48.55
N ARG A 138 -32.21 -31.11 -47.35
CA ARG A 138 -33.35 -31.90 -46.86
C ARG A 138 -34.59 -31.75 -47.73
N SER A 139 -34.90 -30.53 -48.20
CA SER A 139 -36.05 -30.32 -49.09
C SER A 139 -35.87 -30.99 -50.45
N ARG A 140 -34.65 -30.99 -51.01
CA ARG A 140 -34.32 -31.69 -52.27
C ARG A 140 -34.42 -33.20 -52.15
N LEU A 141 -34.03 -33.76 -51.01
CA LEU A 141 -34.10 -35.20 -50.74
C LEU A 141 -35.51 -35.67 -50.38
N ALA A 142 -36.41 -34.77 -49.99
CA ALA A 142 -37.79 -35.06 -49.64
C ALA A 142 -38.76 -35.08 -50.84
N VAL A 143 -38.25 -34.89 -52.07
CA VAL A 143 -39.05 -34.98 -53.29
C VAL A 143 -39.14 -36.47 -53.71
N PRO A 144 -40.34 -37.08 -53.76
CA PRO A 144 -40.56 -38.46 -54.21
C PRO A 144 -40.38 -38.64 -55.72
#